data_AF-A0A1B8YNP0-F1
#
_entry.id   AF-A0A1B8YNP0-F1
#
_cell.length_a   1.000
_cell.length_b   1.000
_cell.length_c   1.000
_cell.angle_alpha   90.00
_cell.angle_beta   90.00
_cell.angle_gamma   90.00
#
_symmetry.space_group_name_H-M   'P 1'
#
loop_
_entity.id
_entity.type
_entity.pdbx_description
1 polymer ?
#
loop_
_entity_poly.entity_id
_entity_poly.type
_entity_poly.pdbx_seq_one_letter_code
_entity_poly.pdbx_strand_id
1 'polypeptide(L)'
;MGIFDTPVASMGARADSPLFIKKGESSSGLNINIPDTNIIPIMTKALEDKKEKKLIVIHLMGSHSPACIRTNYEYKVFFKSEQVSCYIQGIENTDNLLSIIADEAQKNEKNWSLMYFADHGVSFFEKDTKKMRLAHNDKYKQNY
;
A
#
# COMPACT_ATOMS: atom_id res chain seq x y z
N MET A 1 -1.40 22.90 -2.63
CA MET A 1 -2.54 22.07 -3.06
C MET A 1 -2.80 22.38 -4.52
N GLY A 2 -2.72 21.37 -5.37
CA GLY A 2 -2.92 21.46 -6.82
C GLY A 2 -4.34 21.08 -7.23
N ILE A 3 -4.70 21.39 -8.48
CA ILE A 3 -6.05 21.18 -9.05
C ILE A 3 -6.36 19.67 -9.25
N PHE A 4 -5.37 18.80 -9.02
CA PHE A 4 -5.46 17.35 -9.18
C PHE A 4 -5.28 16.56 -7.87
N ASP A 5 -5.26 17.23 -6.72
CA ASP A 5 -5.13 16.56 -5.42
C ASP A 5 -6.41 15.78 -5.11
N THR A 6 -6.29 14.44 -4.99
CA THR A 6 -7.42 13.59 -4.61
C THR A 6 -7.86 13.89 -3.16
N PRO A 7 -9.10 13.56 -2.76
CA PRO A 7 -9.53 13.72 -1.36
C PRO A 7 -8.57 13.10 -0.35
N VAL A 8 -7.96 11.96 -0.69
CA VAL A 8 -6.96 11.27 0.13
C VAL A 8 -5.68 12.09 0.26
N ALA A 9 -5.18 12.67 -0.84
CA ALA A 9 -4.01 13.56 -0.79
C ALA A 9 -4.29 14.83 0.03
N SER A 10 -5.51 15.38 -0.07
CA SER A 10 -5.95 16.53 0.73
C SER A 10 -5.99 16.20 2.22
N MET A 11 -6.46 15.01 2.60
CA MET A 11 -6.43 14.55 4.00
C MET A 11 -4.98 14.38 4.50
N GLY A 12 -4.12 13.72 3.71
CA GLY A 12 -2.70 13.56 4.04
C GLY A 12 -1.99 14.90 4.26
N ALA A 13 -2.31 15.91 3.44
CA ALA A 13 -1.74 17.26 3.54
C ALA A 13 -2.14 18.03 4.81
N ARG A 14 -3.12 17.55 5.58
CA ARG A 14 -3.54 18.16 6.86
C ARG A 14 -2.78 17.61 8.07
N ALA A 15 -1.90 16.63 7.89
CA ALA A 15 -1.05 16.14 8.96
C ALA A 15 -0.07 17.25 9.43
N ASP A 16 0.38 17.18 10.69
CA ASP A 16 1.42 18.07 11.21
C ASP A 16 2.77 17.91 10.46
N SER A 17 2.98 16.75 9.83
CA SER A 17 4.21 16.41 9.11
C SER A 17 3.88 15.55 7.89
N PRO A 18 3.32 16.13 6.81
CA PRO A 18 2.91 15.41 5.63
C PRO A 18 4.12 15.03 4.77
N LEU A 19 4.17 13.77 4.30
CA LEU A 19 5.22 13.30 3.40
C LEU A 19 4.62 12.42 2.30
N PHE A 20 4.92 12.79 1.05
CA PHE A 20 4.49 12.06 -0.14
C PHE A 20 5.72 11.48 -0.87
N ILE A 21 5.84 10.14 -0.87
CA ILE A 21 6.95 9.42 -1.52
C ILE A 21 6.83 9.53 -3.05
N LYS A 22 5.62 9.36 -3.56
CA LYS A 22 5.30 9.55 -4.97
C LYS A 22 5.08 11.04 -5.24
N LYS A 23 5.93 11.63 -6.10
CA LYS A 23 5.85 13.04 -6.49
C LYS A 23 5.41 13.13 -7.96
N GLY A 24 4.44 14.00 -8.24
CA GLY A 24 3.89 14.21 -9.59
C GLY A 24 2.62 13.40 -9.85
N GLU A 25 2.12 13.48 -11.10
CA GLU A 25 0.86 12.85 -11.49
C GLU A 25 0.92 11.32 -11.39
N SER A 26 -0.20 10.70 -11.00
CA SER A 26 -0.32 9.24 -10.90
C SER A 26 -0.06 8.52 -12.22
N SER A 27 -0.37 9.19 -13.34
CA SER A 27 -0.18 8.82 -14.76
C SER A 27 1.24 9.00 -15.28
N SER A 28 2.10 9.74 -14.58
CA SER A 28 3.48 9.92 -15.01
C SER A 28 4.25 8.60 -14.89
N GLY A 29 4.83 8.11 -16.00
CA GLY A 29 5.57 6.84 -16.05
C GLY A 29 6.74 6.73 -15.07
N LEU A 30 7.18 7.87 -14.51
CA LEU A 30 8.20 8.00 -13.48
C LEU A 30 7.83 7.38 -12.13
N ASN A 31 6.55 7.04 -11.91
CA ASN A 31 6.03 6.61 -10.62
C ASN A 31 5.24 5.29 -10.67
N ILE A 32 5.47 4.47 -11.69
CA ILE A 32 4.71 3.24 -11.92
C ILE A 32 5.10 2.13 -10.95
N ASN A 33 6.32 2.16 -10.39
CA ASN A 33 6.88 1.06 -9.61
C ASN A 33 7.73 1.53 -8.42
N ILE A 34 7.13 2.30 -7.53
CA ILE A 34 7.74 2.64 -6.24
C ILE A 34 7.26 1.59 -5.23
N PRO A 35 8.14 0.76 -4.67
CA PRO A 35 7.76 -0.23 -3.67
C PRO A 35 7.28 0.44 -2.38
N ASP A 36 6.29 -0.16 -1.73
CA ASP A 36 5.80 0.32 -0.43
C ASP A 36 6.88 0.30 0.65
N THR A 37 7.90 -0.56 0.53
CA THR A 37 9.05 -0.61 1.44
C THR A 37 9.85 0.69 1.48
N ASN A 38 9.70 1.59 0.51
CA ASN A 38 10.29 2.93 0.55
C ASN A 38 9.76 3.78 1.71
N ILE A 39 8.65 3.39 2.36
CA ILE A 39 8.17 4.03 3.59
C ILE A 39 9.08 3.78 4.80
N ILE A 40 9.86 2.68 4.80
CA ILE A 40 10.59 2.23 6.00
C ILE A 40 11.46 3.35 6.59
N PRO A 41 12.34 4.05 5.84
CA PRO A 41 13.19 5.09 6.41
C PRO A 41 12.40 6.29 6.97
N ILE A 42 11.21 6.55 6.44
CA ILE A 42 10.34 7.65 6.88
C ILE A 42 9.61 7.26 8.15
N MET A 43 9.09 6.03 8.18
CA MET A 43 8.40 5.44 9.33
C MET A 43 9.35 5.32 10.54
N THR A 44 10.59 4.86 10.35
CA THR A 44 11.60 4.82 11.42
C THR A 44 11.84 6.21 12.03
N LYS A 45 12.04 7.25 11.20
CA LYS A 45 12.18 8.64 11.69
C LYS A 45 10.94 9.13 12.44
N ALA A 46 9.75 8.78 11.95
CA ALA A 46 8.50 9.14 12.61
C ALA A 46 8.36 8.44 13.97
N LEU A 47 8.86 7.22 14.13
CA LEU A 47 8.88 6.50 15.41
C LEU A 47 9.88 7.10 16.40
N GLU A 48 11.08 7.46 15.95
CA GLU A 48 12.15 8.06 16.75
C GLU A 48 11.83 9.47 17.27
N ASP A 49 10.85 10.17 16.66
CA ASP A 49 10.43 11.49 17.10
C ASP A 49 10.03 11.52 18.60
N LYS A 50 10.50 12.54 19.32
CA LYS A 50 10.38 12.63 20.78
C LYS A 50 9.02 13.09 21.29
N LYS A 51 8.06 13.43 20.42
CA LYS A 51 6.68 13.75 20.85
C LYS A 51 6.10 12.58 21.65
N GLU A 52 5.41 12.93 22.73
CA GLU A 52 4.83 11.99 23.69
C GLU A 52 3.69 11.16 23.06
N LYS A 53 2.82 11.81 22.28
CA LYS A 53 1.69 11.18 21.59
C LYS A 53 1.74 11.51 20.10
N LYS A 54 1.58 10.50 19.27
CA LYS A 54 1.64 10.61 17.80
C LYS A 54 0.60 9.70 17.17
N LEU A 55 0.01 10.16 16.06
CA LEU A 55 -0.71 9.34 15.12
C LEU A 55 0.12 9.28 13.84
N ILE A 56 0.54 8.08 13.44
CA ILE A 56 1.28 7.86 12.20
C ILE A 56 0.32 7.18 11.23
N VAL A 57 0.00 7.86 10.13
CA VAL A 57 -0.85 7.31 9.06
C VAL A 57 0.04 6.98 7.88
N ILE A 58 0.04 5.70 7.48
CA ILE A 58 0.78 5.20 6.32
C ILE A 58 -0.25 4.75 5.28
N HIS A 59 -0.16 5.33 4.08
CA HIS A 59 -1.02 4.98 2.96
C HIS A 59 -0.20 4.21 1.91
N LEU A 60 -0.60 2.98 1.63
CA LEU A 60 0.14 2.02 0.80
C LEU A 60 -0.47 1.92 -0.60
N MET A 61 0.34 1.47 -1.57
CA MET A 61 -0.19 1.01 -2.86
C MET A 61 -0.77 -0.41 -2.75
N GLY A 62 -0.20 -1.24 -1.86
CA GLY A 62 -0.63 -2.61 -1.61
C GLY A 62 -0.66 -3.45 -2.89
N SER A 63 -1.72 -4.25 -3.03
CA SER A 63 -1.91 -5.16 -4.17
C SER A 63 -2.71 -4.53 -5.33
N HIS A 64 -2.71 -3.19 -5.45
CA HIS A 64 -3.51 -2.48 -6.44
C HIS A 64 -3.17 -2.92 -7.87
N SER A 65 -4.20 -3.12 -8.69
CA SER A 65 -4.07 -3.59 -10.06
C SER A 65 -3.33 -2.58 -10.99
N PRO A 66 -2.63 -3.05 -12.04
CA PRO A 66 -2.28 -4.44 -12.32
C PRO A 66 -1.22 -4.93 -11.32
N ALA A 67 -1.45 -6.10 -10.71
CA ALA A 67 -0.72 -6.54 -9.53
C ALA A 67 0.76 -6.81 -9.81
N CYS A 68 1.13 -7.37 -10.97
CA CYS A 68 2.53 -7.72 -11.26
C CYS A 68 3.48 -6.52 -11.33
N ILE A 69 2.98 -5.32 -11.61
CA ILE A 69 3.82 -4.13 -11.54
C ILE A 69 4.27 -3.87 -10.09
N ARG A 70 3.47 -4.24 -9.09
CA ARG A 70 3.77 -4.08 -7.65
C ARG A 70 4.83 -5.04 -7.15
N THR A 71 4.99 -6.16 -7.84
CA THR A 71 5.87 -7.27 -7.42
C THR A 71 7.03 -7.49 -8.38
N ASN A 72 7.28 -6.57 -9.32
CA ASN A 72 8.29 -6.73 -10.38
C ASN A 72 8.13 -8.01 -11.21
N TYR A 73 6.87 -8.45 -11.40
CA TYR A 73 6.54 -9.73 -12.06
C TYR A 73 7.08 -10.97 -11.34
N GLU A 74 7.47 -10.83 -10.06
CA GLU A 74 7.89 -11.94 -9.22
C GLU A 74 6.75 -12.41 -8.33
N TYR A 75 6.69 -13.72 -8.10
CA TYR A 75 5.80 -14.37 -7.14
C TYR A 75 6.39 -15.72 -6.71
N LYS A 76 6.22 -16.07 -5.43
CA LYS A 76 6.68 -17.35 -4.88
C LYS A 76 5.78 -18.52 -5.26
N VAL A 77 4.46 -18.27 -5.34
CA VAL A 77 3.45 -19.31 -5.57
C VAL A 77 2.62 -18.93 -6.79
N PHE A 78 2.56 -19.85 -7.76
CA PHE A 78 1.65 -19.71 -8.89
C PHE A 78 0.22 -20.08 -8.48
N PHE A 79 -0.75 -19.23 -8.83
CA PHE A 79 -2.17 -19.51 -8.65
C PHE A 79 -3.02 -18.98 -9.81
N LYS A 80 -3.54 -19.89 -10.64
CA LYS A 80 -4.46 -19.67 -11.78
C LYS A 80 -3.93 -18.80 -12.94
N SER A 81 -3.28 -17.69 -12.67
CA SER A 81 -2.67 -16.80 -13.65
C SER A 81 -1.52 -16.02 -13.04
N GLU A 82 -0.69 -15.41 -13.88
CA GLU A 82 0.40 -14.54 -13.44
C GLU A 82 -0.13 -13.37 -12.57
N GLN A 83 -1.15 -12.66 -13.04
CA GLN A 83 -1.71 -11.51 -12.32
C GLN A 83 -2.29 -11.87 -10.94
N VAL A 84 -2.93 -13.04 -10.81
CA VAL A 84 -3.44 -13.49 -9.51
C VAL A 84 -2.29 -13.95 -8.61
N SER A 85 -1.25 -14.57 -9.17
CA SER A 85 -0.04 -14.95 -8.42
C SER A 85 0.68 -13.72 -7.85
N CYS A 86 0.84 -12.66 -8.67
CA CYS A 86 1.38 -11.39 -8.22
C CYS A 86 0.49 -10.70 -7.18
N TYR A 87 -0.84 -10.82 -7.28
CA TYR A 87 -1.74 -10.28 -6.25
C TYR A 87 -1.52 -10.95 -4.89
N ILE A 88 -1.36 -12.28 -4.87
CA ILE A 88 -1.02 -13.02 -3.64
C ILE A 88 0.34 -12.57 -3.10
N GLN A 89 1.34 -12.41 -3.99
CA GLN A 89 2.65 -11.89 -3.60
C GLN A 89 2.57 -10.46 -3.03
N GLY A 90 1.70 -9.61 -3.55
CA GLY A 90 1.46 -8.26 -3.02
C GLY A 90 0.89 -8.26 -1.60
N ILE A 91 0.03 -9.24 -1.27
CA ILE A 91 -0.45 -9.44 0.10
C ILE A 91 0.70 -9.84 1.02
N GLU A 92 1.51 -10.82 0.61
CA GLU A 92 2.69 -11.24 1.38
C GLU A 92 3.68 -10.09 1.58
N ASN A 93 3.91 -9.27 0.57
CA ASN A 93 4.78 -8.09 0.68
C ASN A 93 4.22 -7.07 1.69
N THR A 94 2.90 -6.91 1.74
CA THR A 94 2.22 -6.03 2.71
C THR A 94 2.36 -6.59 4.13
N ASP A 95 2.15 -7.88 4.32
CA ASP A 95 2.33 -8.58 5.60
C ASP A 95 3.75 -8.42 6.14
N ASN A 96 4.76 -8.62 5.28
CA ASN A 96 6.17 -8.41 5.62
C ASN A 96 6.45 -6.96 6.05
N LEU A 97 5.88 -5.97 5.35
CA LEU A 97 6.03 -4.56 5.72
C LEU A 97 5.41 -4.26 7.09
N LEU A 98 4.23 -4.83 7.38
CA LEU A 98 3.58 -4.67 8.69
C LEU A 98 4.41 -5.31 9.81
N SER A 99 5.03 -6.47 9.56
CA SER A 99 5.97 -7.09 10.51
C SER A 99 7.15 -6.15 10.82
N ILE A 100 7.76 -5.56 9.79
CA ILE A 100 8.87 -4.60 9.98
C ILE A 100 8.41 -3.40 10.81
N ILE A 101 7.23 -2.85 10.53
CA ILE A 101 6.67 -1.71 11.29
C ILE A 101 6.45 -2.09 12.77
N ALA A 102 5.87 -3.26 13.02
CA ALA A 102 5.63 -3.75 14.38
C ALA A 102 6.96 -3.96 15.14
N ASP A 103 7.97 -4.55 14.50
CA ASP A 103 9.29 -4.76 15.09
C ASP A 103 9.98 -3.43 15.44
N GLU A 104 9.92 -2.44 14.54
CA GLU A 104 10.48 -1.11 14.80
C GLU A 104 9.72 -0.37 15.90
N ALA A 105 8.39 -0.48 15.96
CA ALA A 105 7.59 0.10 17.04
C ALA A 105 7.92 -0.54 18.39
N GLN A 106 8.12 -1.86 18.43
CA GLN A 106 8.45 -2.61 19.64
C GLN A 106 9.80 -2.19 20.23
N LYS A 107 10.79 -1.85 19.38
CA LYS A 107 12.12 -1.37 19.82
C LYS A 107 12.09 0.00 20.50
N ASN A 108 11.04 0.80 20.31
CA ASN A 108 10.97 2.18 20.81
C ASN A 108 10.52 2.28 22.28
N GLU A 109 10.26 1.16 22.98
CA GLU A 109 9.85 1.09 24.40
C GLU A 109 8.65 1.98 24.80
N LYS A 110 7.85 2.41 23.80
CA LYS A 110 6.62 3.20 24.00
C LYS A 110 5.40 2.29 23.90
N ASN A 111 4.30 2.66 24.56
CA ASN A 111 3.01 2.01 24.32
C ASN A 111 2.55 2.31 22.89
N TRP A 112 2.17 1.26 22.15
CA TRP A 112 1.77 1.38 20.76
C TRP A 112 0.59 0.46 20.43
N SER A 113 -0.09 0.78 19.34
CA SER A 113 -1.08 -0.08 18.71
C SER A 113 -0.97 0.08 17.20
N LEU A 114 -1.19 -1.00 16.46
CA LEU A 114 -1.21 -1.00 15.00
C LEU A 114 -2.59 -1.44 14.53
N MET A 115 -3.15 -0.69 13.58
CA MET A 115 -4.38 -1.04 12.89
C MET A 115 -4.08 -1.05 11.39
N TYR A 116 -4.44 -2.15 10.73
CA TYR A 116 -4.37 -2.28 9.29
C TYR A 116 -5.76 -2.58 8.74
N PHE A 117 -6.13 -1.85 7.68
CA PHE A 117 -7.30 -2.13 6.88
C PHE A 117 -7.01 -1.75 5.43
N ALA A 118 -7.59 -2.51 4.50
CA ALA A 118 -7.64 -2.10 3.10
C ALA A 118 -8.77 -1.08 2.91
N ASP A 119 -8.62 -0.21 1.92
CA ASP A 119 -9.67 0.71 1.49
C ASP A 119 -10.87 -0.03 0.90
N HIS A 120 -10.62 -1.04 0.05
CA HIS A 120 -11.66 -1.85 -0.58
C HIS A 120 -11.19 -3.26 -0.98
N GLY A 121 -12.15 -4.13 -1.32
CA GLY A 121 -11.90 -5.44 -1.91
C GLY A 121 -11.70 -5.42 -3.44
N VAL A 122 -11.49 -6.59 -4.04
CA VAL A 122 -11.31 -6.75 -5.49
C VAL A 122 -12.13 -7.91 -6.03
N SER A 123 -12.43 -7.88 -7.33
CA SER A 123 -13.21 -8.90 -8.02
C SER A 123 -12.41 -9.62 -9.11
N PHE A 124 -12.74 -10.89 -9.32
CA PHE A 124 -12.18 -11.69 -10.40
C PHE A 124 -12.75 -11.30 -11.77
N PHE A 125 -11.86 -11.07 -12.72
CA PHE A 125 -12.14 -10.90 -14.14
C PHE A 125 -11.52 -12.03 -14.95
N GLU A 126 -12.09 -12.35 -16.11
CA GLU A 126 -11.58 -13.37 -17.06
C GLU A 126 -11.30 -14.72 -16.38
N LYS A 127 -12.25 -15.16 -15.52
CA LYS A 127 -12.17 -16.41 -14.77
C LYS A 127 -11.86 -17.60 -15.68
N ASP A 128 -11.07 -18.53 -15.15
CA ASP A 128 -10.69 -19.79 -15.80
C ASP A 128 -9.89 -19.61 -17.11
N THR A 129 -9.22 -18.45 -17.26
CA THR A 129 -8.29 -18.17 -18.34
C THR A 129 -6.90 -17.78 -17.83
N LYS A 130 -5.88 -17.86 -18.68
CA LYS A 130 -4.53 -17.34 -18.37
C LYS A 130 -4.49 -15.82 -18.12
N LYS A 131 -5.53 -15.09 -18.52
CA LYS A 131 -5.67 -13.64 -18.34
C LYS A 131 -6.42 -13.27 -17.05
N MET A 132 -6.82 -14.26 -16.25
CA MET A 132 -7.54 -14.05 -15.01
C MET A 132 -6.81 -13.01 -14.14
N ARG A 133 -7.55 -12.05 -13.58
CA ARG A 133 -6.98 -10.95 -12.79
C ARG A 133 -7.95 -10.45 -11.73
N LEU A 134 -7.41 -9.72 -10.77
CA LEU A 134 -8.16 -9.06 -9.70
C LEU A 134 -8.08 -7.55 -9.89
N ALA A 135 -9.24 -6.88 -9.89
CA ALA A 135 -9.34 -5.44 -10.00
C ALA A 135 -10.60 -4.92 -9.29
N HIS A 136 -10.66 -3.61 -9.08
CA HIS A 136 -11.84 -2.92 -8.55
C HIS A 136 -13.08 -3.15 -9.46
N ASN A 137 -14.27 -3.22 -8.85
CA ASN A 137 -15.53 -3.40 -9.56
C ASN A 137 -16.70 -2.84 -8.74
N ASP A 138 -17.49 -1.94 -9.32
CA ASP A 138 -18.64 -1.29 -8.68
C ASP A 138 -19.85 -2.18 -8.43
N LYS A 139 -19.81 -3.47 -8.79
CA LYS A 139 -20.97 -4.36 -8.68
C LYS A 139 -21.33 -4.77 -7.25
N TYR A 140 -20.35 -4.84 -6.34
CA TYR A 140 -20.57 -5.35 -4.97
C TYR A 140 -20.10 -4.34 -3.93
N LYS A 141 -20.85 -4.20 -2.84
CA LYS A 141 -20.56 -3.25 -1.76
C LYS A 141 -19.18 -3.41 -1.12
N GLN A 142 -18.64 -4.63 -1.16
CA GLN A 142 -17.33 -4.97 -0.60
C GLN A 142 -16.16 -4.52 -1.48
N ASN A 143 -16.45 -4.02 -2.68
CA ASN A 143 -15.45 -3.50 -3.62
C ASN A 143 -15.44 -1.97 -3.67
N TYR A 144 -16.38 -1.27 -2.98
CA TYR A 144 -16.34 0.18 -2.83
C TYR A 144 -15.32 0.59 -1.78
#